data_AF-A0A1S3CYL9-F1
#
_entry.id   AF-A0A1S3CYL9-F1
#
_cell.length_a   1.000
_cell.length_b   1.000
_cell.length_c   1.000
_cell.angle_alpha   90.00
_cell.angle_beta   90.00
_cell.angle_gamma   90.00
#
_symmetry.space_group_name_H-M   'P 1'
#
loop_
_entity.id
_entity.type
_entity.pdbx_description
1 polymer ?
#
loop_
_entity_poly.entity_id
_entity_poly.type
_entity_poly.pdbx_seq_one_letter_code
_entity_poly.pdbx_strand_id
1 'polypeptide(L)'
;MYRVKNNVDMISQTWSRGKHTGKVIAIRREDQSVWERRAALAPSNVKRLVRSGVKVIVQPSNRRAYPVQPLDFLPGFSFEGFANRDSLRYAQLYNIAAEAHTVVRGTLRYRGFVDAMQAIQKLGLLDLKEHPALHPSGPEICWKVAEHGSNTKIYACEVRRRNYLERIKGGGYDYQEYNENPSLYRSLFASKIAPYASIIINGIYWAVGSPKLLTLPDAKNLLRPNHMPWLPTSDGAPPLPHRLLGICDISADPGGSIEFMNECTTIDTPFWPVGNTGLEALEALGLLNDDIIVQKQNTPIDTLSHFLRQKLVLDDGDRDVIVLRHDIDILWPNRSRERKSISLVVYGQPNGTTAMAKTVGLPAAIAAKMILEGEIQTKGMVLPLTPDVYRPLLLRLKQEGIVAREHSFSLDKN
;
A
#
# COMPACT_ATOMS: atom_id res chain seq x y z
N MET A 1 -24.63 -21.05 29.34
CA MET A 1 -23.28 -21.35 28.81
C MET A 1 -23.46 -22.16 27.53
N TYR A 2 -23.35 -21.55 26.34
CA TYR A 2 -23.64 -22.21 25.06
C TYR A 2 -22.40 -22.39 24.20
N ARG A 3 -22.21 -23.61 23.67
CA ARG A 3 -21.05 -24.04 22.90
C ARG A 3 -21.39 -24.05 21.41
N VAL A 4 -21.06 -22.97 20.70
CA VAL A 4 -21.26 -22.87 19.24
C VAL A 4 -20.38 -23.91 18.54
N LYS A 5 -20.98 -24.76 17.70
CA LYS A 5 -20.25 -25.65 16.78
C LYS A 5 -19.87 -24.88 15.52
N ASN A 6 -18.61 -24.99 15.09
CA ASN A 6 -18.16 -24.44 13.81
C ASN A 6 -18.63 -25.34 12.64
N ASN A 7 -19.87 -25.18 12.21
CA ASN A 7 -20.30 -25.63 10.88
C ASN A 7 -19.81 -24.60 9.84
N VAL A 8 -18.60 -24.80 9.33
CA VAL A 8 -18.15 -24.13 8.11
C VAL A 8 -18.66 -24.95 6.93
N ASP A 9 -19.94 -24.78 6.60
CA ASP A 9 -20.55 -25.40 5.43
C ASP A 9 -19.95 -24.77 4.16
N MET A 10 -18.81 -25.32 3.71
CA MET A 10 -18.22 -24.97 2.44
C MET A 10 -19.17 -25.37 1.32
N ILE A 11 -19.81 -24.37 0.71
CA ILE A 11 -20.65 -24.53 -0.48
C ILE A 11 -19.80 -25.18 -1.58
N SER A 12 -19.97 -26.49 -1.76
CA SER A 12 -19.39 -27.27 -2.84
C SER A 12 -20.11 -26.92 -4.14
N GLN A 13 -19.72 -25.80 -4.75
CA GLN A 13 -20.15 -25.46 -6.11
C GLN A 13 -19.61 -26.53 -7.06
N THR A 14 -20.47 -27.50 -7.38
CA THR A 14 -20.19 -28.59 -8.32
C THR A 14 -20.14 -28.03 -9.73
N TRP A 15 -18.98 -27.51 -10.13
CA TRP A 15 -18.74 -27.00 -11.48
C TRP A 15 -19.11 -28.07 -12.51
N SER A 16 -20.04 -27.73 -13.42
CA SER A 16 -20.47 -28.64 -14.48
C SER A 16 -19.29 -28.98 -15.38
N ARG A 17 -19.03 -30.29 -15.56
CA ARG A 17 -17.88 -30.81 -16.31
C ARG A 17 -18.08 -30.70 -17.84
N GLY A 18 -18.10 -29.47 -18.34
CA GLY A 18 -17.78 -29.22 -19.75
C GLY A 18 -16.38 -29.75 -20.06
N LYS A 19 -16.25 -30.64 -21.05
CA LYS A 19 -14.96 -31.26 -21.42
C LYS A 19 -14.02 -30.22 -22.05
N HIS A 20 -13.23 -29.55 -21.22
CA HIS A 20 -12.15 -28.68 -21.68
C HIS A 20 -11.00 -29.54 -22.21
N THR A 21 -10.74 -29.49 -23.51
CA THR A 21 -9.70 -30.28 -24.20
C THR A 21 -8.33 -29.62 -24.22
N GLY A 22 -8.25 -28.31 -23.95
CA GLY A 22 -7.00 -27.56 -23.87
C GLY A 22 -6.27 -27.71 -22.52
N LYS A 23 -4.99 -27.34 -22.50
CA LYS A 23 -4.15 -27.34 -21.28
C LYS A 23 -4.75 -26.40 -20.22
N VAL A 24 -4.77 -26.83 -18.97
CA VAL A 24 -5.28 -26.06 -17.82
C VAL A 24 -4.19 -25.94 -16.76
N ILE A 25 -4.06 -24.77 -16.13
CA ILE A 25 -3.24 -24.56 -14.94
C ILE A 25 -4.08 -23.93 -13.83
N ALA A 26 -3.96 -24.48 -12.62
CA ALA A 26 -4.62 -23.98 -11.42
C ALA A 26 -3.57 -23.82 -10.32
N ILE A 27 -3.54 -22.64 -9.69
CA ILE A 27 -2.67 -22.39 -8.54
C ILE A 27 -3.37 -22.92 -7.28
N ARG A 28 -2.69 -23.79 -6.52
CA ARG A 28 -3.21 -24.26 -5.21
C ARG A 28 -3.28 -23.08 -4.24
N ARG A 29 -4.33 -23.04 -3.42
CA ARG A 29 -4.45 -22.11 -2.30
C ARG A 29 -3.31 -22.31 -1.30
N GLU A 30 -2.54 -21.27 -1.03
CA GLU A 30 -1.59 -21.26 0.10
C GLU A 30 -2.39 -21.15 1.41
N ASP A 31 -2.43 -22.29 2.11
CA ASP A 31 -3.24 -22.60 3.28
C ASP A 31 -2.43 -22.52 4.59
N GLN A 32 -1.15 -22.88 4.57
CA GLN A 32 -0.27 -22.91 5.76
C GLN A 32 0.05 -21.53 6.35
N SER A 33 0.57 -20.58 5.55
CA SER A 33 0.96 -19.24 6.04
C SER A 33 0.06 -18.16 5.47
N VAL A 34 -0.46 -17.30 6.36
CA VAL A 34 -1.22 -16.10 5.98
C VAL A 34 -0.28 -14.99 5.49
N TRP A 35 0.98 -14.98 5.96
CA TRP A 35 1.93 -13.88 5.76
C TRP A 35 2.84 -14.07 4.55
N GLU A 36 3.27 -15.29 4.24
CA GLU A 36 4.20 -15.58 3.14
C GLU A 36 3.55 -15.65 1.75
N ARG A 37 2.30 -15.18 1.61
CA ARG A 37 1.46 -15.47 0.45
C ARG A 37 2.04 -14.93 -0.86
N ARG A 38 2.60 -15.83 -1.67
CA ARG A 38 3.33 -15.50 -2.89
C ARG A 38 2.43 -15.62 -4.12
N ALA A 39 2.43 -14.59 -4.96
CA ALA A 39 1.76 -14.63 -6.25
C ALA A 39 2.60 -15.47 -7.23
N ALA A 40 2.39 -16.79 -7.24
CA ALA A 40 3.16 -17.75 -8.04
C ALA A 40 3.21 -17.42 -9.55
N LEU A 41 2.27 -16.62 -10.08
CA LEU A 41 2.32 -16.04 -11.42
C LEU A 41 1.93 -14.55 -11.39
N ALA A 42 2.80 -13.69 -11.92
CA ALA A 42 2.49 -12.28 -12.18
C ALA A 42 1.51 -12.12 -13.37
N PRO A 43 0.81 -10.96 -13.51
CA PRO A 43 -0.10 -10.70 -14.64
C PRO A 43 0.52 -10.90 -16.02
N SER A 44 1.81 -10.56 -16.18
CA SER A 44 2.60 -10.80 -17.39
C SER A 44 2.72 -12.30 -17.73
N ASN A 45 2.94 -13.14 -16.72
CA ASN A 45 3.05 -14.59 -16.89
C ASN A 45 1.68 -15.21 -17.21
N VAL A 46 0.62 -14.77 -16.51
CA VAL A 46 -0.78 -15.17 -16.83
C VAL A 46 -1.14 -14.78 -18.27
N LYS A 47 -0.83 -13.55 -18.69
CA LYS A 47 -1.08 -13.04 -20.05
C LYS A 47 -0.30 -13.80 -21.12
N ARG A 48 0.91 -14.29 -20.82
CA ARG A 48 1.67 -15.20 -21.70
C ARG A 48 0.99 -16.58 -21.79
N LEU A 49 0.64 -17.19 -20.66
CA LEU A 49 0.00 -18.51 -20.60
C LEU A 49 -1.35 -18.55 -21.33
N VAL A 50 -2.20 -17.55 -21.13
CA VAL A 50 -3.50 -17.42 -21.83
C VAL A 50 -3.29 -17.24 -23.34
N ARG A 51 -2.30 -16.44 -23.77
CA ARG A 51 -1.92 -16.33 -25.20
C ARG A 51 -1.40 -17.64 -25.79
N SER A 52 -0.80 -18.50 -24.99
CA SER A 52 -0.38 -19.87 -25.37
C SER A 52 -1.51 -20.91 -25.27
N GLY A 53 -2.78 -20.48 -25.15
CA GLY A 53 -3.94 -21.38 -25.09
C GLY A 53 -4.10 -22.14 -23.78
N VAL A 54 -3.40 -21.73 -22.71
CA VAL A 54 -3.51 -22.35 -21.38
C VAL A 54 -4.60 -21.66 -20.58
N LYS A 55 -5.63 -22.40 -20.17
CA LYS A 55 -6.67 -21.87 -19.27
C LYS A 55 -6.10 -21.73 -17.85
N VAL A 56 -5.94 -20.49 -17.39
CA VAL A 56 -5.48 -20.17 -16.03
C VAL A 56 -6.68 -19.99 -15.11
N ILE A 57 -6.75 -20.77 -14.03
CA ILE A 57 -7.78 -20.63 -13.00
C ILE A 57 -7.18 -19.85 -11.81
N VAL A 58 -7.70 -18.64 -11.58
CA VAL A 58 -7.30 -17.76 -10.48
C VAL A 58 -8.32 -17.85 -9.35
N GLN A 59 -7.87 -18.14 -8.13
CA GLN A 59 -8.73 -18.13 -6.94
C GLN A 59 -8.85 -16.70 -6.36
N PRO A 60 -10.03 -16.26 -5.88
CA PRO A 60 -10.18 -14.97 -5.20
C PRO A 60 -9.24 -14.81 -4.00
N SER A 61 -8.61 -13.64 -3.90
CA SER A 61 -7.75 -13.24 -2.77
C SER A 61 -8.22 -11.90 -2.21
N ASN A 62 -8.32 -11.82 -0.89
CA ASN A 62 -8.60 -10.56 -0.17
C ASN A 62 -7.33 -9.72 0.07
N ARG A 63 -6.15 -10.16 -0.42
CA ARG A 63 -4.88 -9.43 -0.32
C ARG A 63 -4.44 -8.94 -1.71
N ARG A 64 -3.94 -7.71 -1.78
CA ARG A 64 -3.43 -7.06 -3.01
C ARG A 64 -2.21 -7.83 -3.52
N ALA A 65 -2.36 -8.54 -4.64
CA ALA A 65 -1.31 -9.34 -5.28
C ALA A 65 -0.65 -8.64 -6.49
N TYR A 66 -1.03 -7.40 -6.77
CA TYR A 66 -0.56 -6.64 -7.94
C TYR A 66 0.07 -5.31 -7.51
N PRO A 67 1.21 -4.90 -8.11
CA PRO A 67 1.80 -3.60 -7.89
C PRO A 67 0.90 -2.49 -8.44
N VAL A 68 1.17 -1.26 -8.01
CA VAL A 68 0.62 -0.05 -8.63
C VAL A 68 1.13 0.05 -10.06
N GLN A 69 0.30 0.57 -10.98
CA GLN A 69 0.70 0.85 -12.36
C GLN A 69 0.44 2.33 -12.69
N PRO A 70 1.36 3.01 -13.41
CA PRO A 70 1.06 4.31 -14.01
C PRO A 70 -0.01 4.15 -15.10
N LEU A 71 -0.84 5.18 -15.29
CA LEU A 71 -2.04 5.12 -16.13
C LEU A 71 -2.19 6.37 -17.00
N ASP A 72 -1.40 6.44 -18.06
CA ASP A 72 -1.27 7.61 -18.94
C ASP A 72 -2.38 7.70 -20.02
N PHE A 73 -3.58 7.16 -19.75
CA PHE A 73 -4.67 7.04 -20.74
C PHE A 73 -5.50 8.32 -20.95
N LEU A 74 -5.26 9.36 -20.14
CA LEU A 74 -5.79 10.72 -20.30
C LEU A 74 -4.62 11.71 -20.22
N PRO A 75 -4.13 12.23 -21.36
CA PRO A 75 -3.11 13.27 -21.38
C PRO A 75 -3.51 14.47 -20.52
N GLY A 76 -2.58 14.98 -19.71
CA GLY A 76 -2.82 16.03 -18.72
C GLY A 76 -3.09 15.55 -17.30
N PHE A 77 -3.33 14.25 -17.07
CA PHE A 77 -3.43 13.66 -15.73
C PHE A 77 -2.27 12.69 -15.44
N SER A 78 -1.61 12.83 -14.28
CA SER A 78 -0.62 11.86 -13.81
C SER A 78 -1.25 10.84 -12.86
N PHE A 79 -1.95 9.86 -13.43
CA PHE A 79 -2.64 8.83 -12.65
C PHE A 79 -1.76 7.60 -12.37
N GLU A 80 -2.04 6.99 -11.22
CA GLU A 80 -1.66 5.65 -10.83
C GLU A 80 -2.92 4.83 -10.52
N GLY A 81 -2.84 3.50 -10.67
CA GLY A 81 -3.98 2.62 -10.42
C GLY A 81 -3.62 1.30 -9.75
N PHE A 82 -4.58 0.78 -8.99
CA PHE A 82 -4.51 -0.53 -8.35
C PHE A 82 -5.85 -1.26 -8.42
N ALA A 83 -5.81 -2.60 -8.45
CA ALA A 83 -7.00 -3.45 -8.53
C ALA A 83 -7.85 -3.41 -7.24
N ASN A 84 -9.17 -3.50 -7.40
CA ASN A 84 -10.16 -3.41 -6.34
C ASN A 84 -10.73 -4.79 -5.95
N ARG A 85 -10.36 -5.28 -4.76
CA ARG A 85 -10.93 -6.47 -4.11
C ARG A 85 -11.02 -7.66 -5.09
N ASP A 86 -12.18 -8.32 -5.16
CA ASP A 86 -12.49 -9.36 -6.13
C ASP A 86 -13.18 -8.75 -7.36
N SER A 87 -12.57 -8.95 -8.53
CA SER A 87 -13.11 -8.53 -9.84
C SER A 87 -13.82 -9.66 -10.60
N LEU A 88 -13.67 -10.93 -10.19
CA LEU A 88 -14.19 -12.08 -10.94
C LEU A 88 -15.72 -12.17 -10.91
N ARG A 89 -16.33 -11.72 -9.80
CA ARG A 89 -17.80 -11.65 -9.65
C ARG A 89 -18.47 -10.79 -10.73
N TYR A 90 -17.77 -9.82 -11.30
CA TYR A 90 -18.32 -8.96 -12.36
C TYR A 90 -18.41 -9.66 -13.72
N ALA A 91 -17.61 -10.72 -13.95
CA ALA A 91 -17.75 -11.54 -15.16
C ALA A 91 -19.12 -12.24 -15.21
N GLN A 92 -19.59 -12.73 -14.05
CA GLN A 92 -20.94 -13.29 -13.89
C GLN A 92 -22.00 -12.19 -13.92
N LEU A 93 -21.80 -11.09 -13.18
CA LEU A 93 -22.78 -10.00 -13.05
C LEU A 93 -23.10 -9.29 -14.37
N TYR A 94 -22.13 -9.21 -15.28
CA TYR A 94 -22.30 -8.61 -16.61
C TYR A 94 -22.58 -9.64 -17.72
N ASN A 95 -22.74 -10.92 -17.36
CA ASN A 95 -22.95 -12.03 -18.30
C ASN A 95 -21.88 -12.10 -19.41
N ILE A 96 -20.61 -12.04 -19.02
CA ILE A 96 -19.42 -12.16 -19.89
C ILE A 96 -18.47 -13.28 -19.43
N ALA A 97 -18.95 -14.20 -18.59
CA ALA A 97 -18.11 -15.19 -17.90
C ALA A 97 -17.61 -16.34 -18.78
N ALA A 98 -18.15 -16.52 -20.00
CA ALA A 98 -17.67 -17.52 -20.94
C ALA A 98 -16.68 -16.92 -21.96
N GLU A 99 -16.70 -15.60 -22.14
CA GLU A 99 -16.04 -14.85 -23.21
C GLU A 99 -14.87 -14.02 -22.68
N ALA A 100 -15.02 -13.39 -21.51
CA ALA A 100 -14.04 -12.43 -20.99
C ALA A 100 -12.85 -13.14 -20.33
N HIS A 101 -11.73 -13.19 -21.06
CA HIS A 101 -10.47 -13.78 -20.61
C HIS A 101 -9.75 -12.94 -19.53
N THR A 102 -10.20 -11.72 -19.26
CA THR A 102 -9.65 -10.82 -18.24
C THR A 102 -10.73 -9.85 -17.79
N VAL A 103 -11.00 -9.79 -16.48
CA VAL A 103 -11.92 -8.82 -15.87
C VAL A 103 -11.25 -8.20 -14.65
N VAL A 104 -11.06 -6.88 -14.69
CA VAL A 104 -10.42 -6.09 -13.62
C VAL A 104 -11.23 -4.84 -13.37
N ARG A 105 -11.56 -4.57 -12.11
CA ARG A 105 -11.95 -3.24 -11.62
C ARG A 105 -10.81 -2.68 -10.78
N GLY A 106 -10.58 -1.38 -10.85
CA GLY A 106 -9.53 -0.70 -10.08
C GLY A 106 -9.97 0.65 -9.55
N THR A 107 -9.11 1.27 -8.74
CA THR A 107 -9.23 2.65 -8.27
C THR A 107 -8.12 3.48 -8.90
N LEU A 108 -8.46 4.70 -9.35
CA LEU A 108 -7.51 5.71 -9.80
C LEU A 108 -7.09 6.62 -8.63
N ARG A 109 -5.83 7.01 -8.62
CA ARG A 109 -5.24 8.02 -7.73
C ARG A 109 -4.22 8.85 -8.49
N TYR A 110 -3.85 10.02 -7.97
CA TYR A 110 -2.68 10.73 -8.47
C TYR A 110 -1.39 10.02 -8.04
N ARG A 111 -0.35 10.09 -8.88
CA ARG A 111 0.94 9.46 -8.63
C ARG A 111 1.52 9.84 -7.25
N GLY A 112 2.00 8.84 -6.52
CA GLY A 112 2.60 9.00 -5.18
C GLY A 112 1.63 8.78 -4.01
N PHE A 113 0.31 8.74 -4.26
CA PHE A 113 -0.68 8.47 -3.22
C PHE A 113 -0.44 7.14 -2.49
N VAL A 114 -0.13 6.06 -3.22
CA VAL A 114 0.12 4.75 -2.60
C VAL A 114 1.45 4.72 -1.83
N ASP A 115 2.44 5.53 -2.17
CA ASP A 115 3.70 5.61 -1.42
C ASP A 115 3.49 6.33 -0.08
N ALA A 116 2.78 7.46 -0.08
CA ALA A 116 2.34 8.15 1.13
C ALA A 116 1.52 7.21 2.04
N MET A 117 0.52 6.52 1.48
CA MET A 117 -0.30 5.57 2.24
C MET A 117 0.50 4.36 2.75
N GLN A 118 1.54 3.92 2.03
CA GLN A 118 2.47 2.88 2.52
C GLN A 118 3.32 3.38 3.68
N ALA A 119 3.78 4.63 3.68
CA ALA A 119 4.54 5.20 4.78
C ALA A 119 3.68 5.31 6.05
N ILE A 120 2.48 5.89 5.92
CA ILE A 120 1.45 5.96 6.97
C ILE A 120 1.13 4.55 7.52
N GLN A 121 1.02 3.53 6.65
CA GLN A 121 0.82 2.14 7.07
C GLN A 121 2.04 1.55 7.82
N LYS A 122 3.26 1.79 7.33
CA LYS A 122 4.51 1.29 7.94
C LYS A 122 4.76 1.89 9.33
N LEU A 123 4.37 3.15 9.55
CA LEU A 123 4.40 3.83 10.85
C LEU A 123 3.30 3.36 11.83
N GLY A 124 2.38 2.47 11.41
CA GLY A 124 1.29 1.99 12.26
C GLY A 124 0.15 2.99 12.47
N LEU A 125 0.15 4.12 11.76
CA LEU A 125 -0.89 5.17 11.85
C LEU A 125 -2.27 4.72 11.31
N LEU A 126 -2.36 3.48 10.81
CA LEU A 126 -3.61 2.82 10.40
C LEU A 126 -4.03 1.68 11.35
N ASP A 127 -3.38 1.51 12.52
CA ASP A 127 -3.86 0.54 13.52
C ASP A 127 -5.16 1.05 14.18
N LEU A 128 -6.07 0.11 14.42
CA LEU A 128 -7.39 0.29 15.03
C LEU A 128 -7.35 0.11 16.56
N LYS A 129 -6.19 -0.26 17.12
CA LYS A 129 -6.00 -0.42 18.56
C LYS A 129 -5.74 0.92 19.24
N GLU A 130 -6.25 1.05 20.46
CA GLU A 130 -5.93 2.17 21.34
C GLU A 130 -4.44 2.16 21.71
N HIS A 131 -3.83 3.34 21.83
CA HIS A 131 -2.41 3.49 22.16
C HIS A 131 -2.22 4.46 23.34
N PRO A 132 -1.53 4.08 24.45
CA PRO A 132 -1.45 4.90 25.66
C PRO A 132 -0.92 6.33 25.46
N ALA A 133 0.04 6.55 24.54
CA ALA A 133 0.53 7.91 24.25
C ALA A 133 -0.49 8.79 23.49
N LEU A 134 -1.50 8.16 22.87
CA LEU A 134 -2.66 8.80 22.25
C LEU A 134 -3.87 8.89 23.19
N HIS A 135 -3.70 8.61 24.49
CA HIS A 135 -4.66 9.04 25.50
C HIS A 135 -4.59 10.57 25.66
N PRO A 136 -5.71 11.29 25.87
CA PRO A 136 -5.73 12.75 26.06
C PRO A 136 -5.00 13.31 27.30
N SER A 137 -4.15 12.54 27.98
CA SER A 137 -3.57 12.90 29.30
C SER A 137 -2.15 12.35 29.54
N GLY A 138 -1.37 12.10 28.47
CA GLY A 138 -0.01 11.53 28.55
C GLY A 138 1.14 12.57 28.63
N PRO A 139 2.31 12.24 29.22
CA PRO A 139 3.45 13.15 29.47
C PRO A 139 4.60 13.11 28.42
N GLU A 140 5.61 13.98 28.60
CA GLU A 140 6.77 14.25 27.70
C GLU A 140 8.16 14.02 28.38
N ILE A 141 9.26 13.91 27.61
CA ILE A 141 10.57 13.35 28.07
C ILE A 141 11.83 14.01 27.43
N CYS A 142 12.99 13.99 28.13
CA CYS A 142 14.36 14.43 27.76
C CYS A 142 15.41 13.40 28.32
N TRP A 143 16.76 13.35 28.21
CA TRP A 143 17.93 14.21 27.87
C TRP A 143 19.12 13.30 27.38
N LYS A 144 20.35 13.67 26.92
CA LYS A 144 21.11 14.95 26.92
C LYS A 144 22.25 15.16 25.85
N VAL A 145 22.80 14.13 25.17
CA VAL A 145 24.15 14.06 24.51
C VAL A 145 24.65 15.19 23.56
N ALA A 146 23.83 16.15 23.13
CA ALA A 146 24.11 16.94 21.91
C ALA A 146 24.66 18.37 22.12
N GLU A 147 24.86 18.80 23.36
CA GLU A 147 25.09 20.22 23.73
C GLU A 147 26.41 20.85 23.22
N HIS A 148 27.34 20.07 22.63
CA HIS A 148 28.72 20.51 22.35
C HIS A 148 29.29 20.03 20.98
N GLY A 149 28.43 19.63 20.03
CA GLY A 149 28.86 19.15 18.70
C GLY A 149 29.21 20.28 17.71
N SER A 150 30.06 20.00 16.70
CA SER A 150 30.31 20.93 15.59
C SER A 150 29.55 20.48 14.35
N ASN A 151 28.42 21.13 14.07
CA ASN A 151 27.43 20.67 13.08
C ASN A 151 27.91 20.76 11.61
N THR A 152 29.11 21.31 11.37
CA THR A 152 29.74 21.41 10.06
C THR A 152 30.73 20.27 9.75
N LYS A 153 30.83 19.24 10.60
CA LYS A 153 31.82 18.15 10.48
C LYS A 153 31.16 16.78 10.45
N ILE A 154 31.61 15.93 9.53
CA ILE A 154 31.25 14.50 9.50
C ILE A 154 32.12 13.77 10.52
N TYR A 155 31.50 13.19 11.54
CA TYR A 155 32.17 12.40 12.58
C TYR A 155 32.09 10.90 12.24
N ALA A 156 33.15 10.36 11.66
CA ALA A 156 33.30 8.91 11.46
C ALA A 156 33.89 8.24 12.70
N CYS A 157 33.40 7.04 13.04
CA CYS A 157 33.91 6.24 14.17
C CYS A 157 34.03 4.77 13.77
N GLU A 158 35.21 4.17 13.95
CA GLU A 158 35.42 2.75 13.66
C GLU A 158 34.89 1.88 14.82
N VAL A 159 33.86 1.07 14.55
CA VAL A 159 33.23 0.20 15.55
C VAL A 159 33.71 -1.24 15.35
N ARG A 160 34.64 -1.70 16.20
CA ARG A 160 35.14 -3.09 16.18
C ARG A 160 34.29 -4.00 17.06
N ARG A 161 34.35 -5.32 16.81
CA ARG A 161 33.67 -6.37 17.60
C ARG A 161 33.76 -6.16 19.12
N ARG A 162 34.97 -5.85 19.64
CA ARG A 162 35.25 -5.54 21.06
C ARG A 162 34.44 -4.37 21.68
N ASN A 163 33.86 -3.50 20.86
CA ASN A 163 33.13 -2.32 21.34
C ASN A 163 31.67 -2.65 21.68
N TYR A 164 31.09 -3.69 21.06
CA TYR A 164 29.67 -4.02 21.15
C TYR A 164 29.35 -5.49 21.45
N LEU A 165 30.28 -6.43 21.27
CA LEU A 165 30.09 -7.81 21.70
C LEU A 165 30.56 -7.99 23.14
N GLU A 166 29.83 -8.81 23.90
CA GLU A 166 30.17 -9.16 25.28
C GLU A 166 29.77 -10.61 25.57
N ARG A 167 30.58 -11.32 26.35
CA ARG A 167 30.22 -12.59 26.99
C ARG A 167 28.90 -12.43 27.77
N ILE A 168 27.96 -13.36 27.62
CA ILE A 168 26.66 -13.32 28.33
C ILE A 168 26.83 -13.38 29.86
N LYS A 169 27.90 -14.03 30.34
CA LYS A 169 28.26 -14.11 31.77
C LYS A 169 29.10 -12.91 32.27
N GLY A 170 29.30 -11.88 31.45
CA GLY A 170 30.26 -10.81 31.71
C GLY A 170 31.71 -11.22 31.40
N GLY A 171 32.64 -10.27 31.53
CA GLY A 171 34.06 -10.45 31.21
C GLY A 171 34.51 -9.92 29.85
N GLY A 172 33.69 -9.08 29.18
CA GLY A 172 34.10 -8.37 27.96
C GLY A 172 34.10 -9.24 26.70
N TYR A 173 35.07 -9.01 25.82
CA TYR A 173 35.19 -9.64 24.50
C TYR A 173 36.55 -10.34 24.32
N ASP A 174 36.52 -11.63 23.98
CA ASP A 174 37.68 -12.34 23.43
C ASP A 174 37.47 -12.64 21.94
N TYR A 175 38.54 -12.62 21.14
CA TYR A 175 38.47 -12.86 19.70
C TYR A 175 38.48 -14.34 19.32
N GLN A 176 39.27 -15.16 20.00
CA GLN A 176 39.41 -16.59 19.69
C GLN A 176 38.15 -17.33 20.15
N GLU A 177 37.75 -17.14 21.40
CA GLU A 177 36.55 -17.78 21.96
C GLU A 177 35.28 -17.35 21.22
N TYR A 178 35.17 -16.10 20.74
CA TYR A 178 34.03 -15.68 19.94
C TYR A 178 33.94 -16.42 18.59
N ASN A 179 35.07 -16.69 17.93
CA ASN A 179 35.04 -17.39 16.64
C ASN A 179 34.74 -18.88 16.80
N GLU A 180 35.13 -19.49 17.92
CA GLU A 180 34.84 -20.90 18.23
C GLU A 180 33.44 -21.10 18.82
N ASN A 181 32.99 -20.19 19.70
CA ASN A 181 31.77 -20.31 20.50
C ASN A 181 30.94 -19.00 20.49
N PRO A 182 30.48 -18.51 19.31
CA PRO A 182 29.81 -17.21 19.19
C PRO A 182 28.48 -17.13 19.95
N SER A 183 27.85 -18.27 20.25
CA SER A 183 26.63 -18.36 21.06
C SER A 183 26.80 -17.97 22.54
N LEU A 184 28.04 -17.87 23.03
CA LEU A 184 28.34 -17.36 24.37
C LEU A 184 28.28 -15.82 24.46
N TYR A 185 28.06 -15.14 23.34
CA TYR A 185 28.15 -13.68 23.20
C TYR A 185 26.82 -13.03 22.83
N ARG A 186 26.60 -11.82 23.34
CA ARG A 186 25.48 -10.93 22.98
C ARG A 186 25.98 -9.69 22.24
N SER A 187 25.15 -9.18 21.34
CA SER A 187 25.34 -7.84 20.75
C SER A 187 24.69 -6.78 21.65
N LEU A 188 25.45 -5.75 21.97
CA LEU A 188 25.01 -4.51 22.61
C LEU A 188 24.99 -3.34 21.60
N PHE A 189 25.20 -3.60 20.30
CA PHE A 189 25.28 -2.56 19.28
C PHE A 189 23.99 -1.72 19.21
N ALA A 190 22.84 -2.40 19.27
CA ALA A 190 21.50 -1.82 19.28
C ALA A 190 21.24 -0.81 20.41
N SER A 191 21.85 -0.98 21.58
CA SER A 191 21.63 -0.12 22.76
C SER A 191 22.77 0.87 23.02
N LYS A 192 24.01 0.49 22.65
CA LYS A 192 25.23 1.24 22.99
C LYS A 192 25.74 2.15 21.86
N ILE A 193 25.39 1.86 20.60
CA ILE A 193 26.02 2.49 19.42
C ILE A 193 24.97 2.97 18.41
N ALA A 194 24.08 2.08 17.96
CA ALA A 194 23.09 2.38 16.93
C ALA A 194 22.16 3.58 17.24
N PRO A 195 21.74 3.88 18.50
CA PRO A 195 20.91 5.05 18.79
C PRO A 195 21.59 6.39 18.51
N TYR A 196 22.93 6.39 18.37
CA TYR A 196 23.75 7.59 18.18
C TYR A 196 24.29 7.71 16.74
N ALA A 197 24.09 6.69 15.90
CA ALA A 197 24.53 6.66 14.51
C ALA A 197 23.46 7.23 13.57
N SER A 198 23.85 8.15 12.67
CA SER A 198 22.96 8.67 11.63
C SER A 198 23.07 7.94 10.30
N ILE A 199 24.22 7.34 10.01
CA ILE A 199 24.40 6.39 8.92
C ILE A 199 25.15 5.19 9.50
N ILE A 200 24.70 3.99 9.15
CA ILE A 200 25.42 2.74 9.47
C ILE A 200 26.00 2.20 8.17
N ILE A 201 27.31 1.95 8.14
CA ILE A 201 27.98 1.22 7.05
C ILE A 201 28.33 -0.16 7.59
N ASN A 202 27.58 -1.17 7.18
CA ASN A 202 27.73 -2.55 7.63
C ASN A 202 28.58 -3.35 6.65
N GLY A 203 29.77 -3.76 7.10
CA GLY A 203 30.68 -4.63 6.36
C GLY A 203 31.24 -5.75 7.22
N ILE A 204 30.46 -6.23 8.20
CA ILE A 204 30.90 -7.30 9.09
C ILE A 204 30.58 -8.66 8.48
N TYR A 205 31.55 -9.57 8.49
CA TYR A 205 31.28 -10.98 8.26
C TYR A 205 30.49 -11.57 9.44
N TRP A 206 29.35 -12.21 9.13
CA TRP A 206 28.45 -12.86 10.09
C TRP A 206 28.23 -14.32 9.69
N ALA A 207 28.39 -15.24 10.64
CA ALA A 207 28.16 -16.67 10.44
C ALA A 207 26.87 -17.12 11.12
N VAL A 208 26.16 -18.08 10.54
CA VAL A 208 24.92 -18.64 11.10
C VAL A 208 25.16 -19.13 12.54
N GLY A 209 24.37 -18.63 13.50
CA GLY A 209 24.56 -18.87 14.93
C GLY A 209 25.31 -17.75 15.67
N SER A 210 25.86 -16.76 14.96
CA SER A 210 26.39 -15.54 15.57
C SER A 210 25.28 -14.60 16.06
N PRO A 211 25.47 -13.85 17.15
CA PRO A 211 24.54 -12.79 17.54
C PRO A 211 24.37 -11.78 16.40
N LYS A 212 23.12 -11.35 16.14
CA LYS A 212 22.83 -10.33 15.14
C LYS A 212 23.32 -8.95 15.60
N LEU A 213 23.72 -8.11 14.65
CA LEU A 213 24.13 -6.74 14.92
C LEU A 213 22.92 -5.89 15.33
N LEU A 214 21.82 -6.04 14.59
CA LEU A 214 20.51 -5.45 14.85
C LEU A 214 19.41 -6.47 14.57
N THR A 215 18.49 -6.65 15.52
CA THR A 215 17.27 -7.46 15.37
C THR A 215 16.06 -6.61 14.94
N LEU A 216 14.95 -7.25 14.57
CA LEU A 216 13.66 -6.61 14.31
C LEU A 216 13.11 -5.83 15.53
N PRO A 217 13.19 -6.35 16.77
CA PRO A 217 12.97 -5.56 17.99
C PRO A 217 13.86 -4.32 18.09
N ASP A 218 15.15 -4.43 17.76
CA ASP A 218 16.09 -3.30 17.85
C ASP A 218 15.75 -2.20 16.84
N ALA A 219 15.49 -2.56 15.58
CA ALA A 219 14.99 -1.62 14.58
C ALA A 219 13.72 -0.90 15.04
N LYS A 220 12.78 -1.64 15.65
CA LYS A 220 11.55 -1.08 16.24
C LYS A 220 11.77 -0.24 17.49
N ASN A 221 12.98 -0.19 18.05
CA ASN A 221 13.35 0.70 19.15
C ASN A 221 14.16 1.91 18.64
N LEU A 222 15.00 1.71 17.62
CA LEU A 222 15.83 2.73 16.98
C LEU A 222 15.04 3.67 16.06
N LEU A 223 13.99 3.16 15.41
CA LEU A 223 13.11 3.91 14.50
C LEU A 223 11.86 4.45 15.23
N ARG A 224 11.83 4.44 16.57
CA ARG A 224 10.79 5.16 17.32
C ARG A 224 11.11 6.65 17.34
N PRO A 225 10.09 7.52 17.24
CA PRO A 225 10.21 8.90 17.65
C PRO A 225 10.58 8.97 19.13
N ASN A 226 11.84 9.25 19.42
CA ASN A 226 12.27 9.77 20.70
C ASN A 226 12.21 11.28 20.60
N HIS A 227 11.35 11.91 21.40
CA HIS A 227 11.41 13.35 21.59
C HIS A 227 12.77 13.67 22.23
N MET A 228 13.60 14.47 21.55
CA MET A 228 14.97 14.79 22.00
C MET A 228 15.21 16.31 22.11
N PRO A 229 14.57 17.02 23.08
CA PRO A 229 14.69 18.48 23.23
C PRO A 229 16.10 19.04 23.46
N TRP A 230 17.09 18.16 23.65
CA TRP A 230 18.49 18.51 23.85
C TRP A 230 19.30 18.56 22.54
N LEU A 231 18.78 18.01 21.43
CA LEU A 231 19.46 17.95 20.14
C LEU A 231 19.20 19.26 19.38
N PRO A 232 20.18 20.18 19.28
CA PRO A 232 19.94 21.46 18.63
C PRO A 232 19.71 21.24 17.14
N THR A 233 18.51 21.61 16.67
CA THR A 233 18.28 21.92 15.27
C THR A 233 19.33 22.94 14.82
N SER A 234 19.99 22.65 13.70
CA SER A 234 20.90 23.62 13.08
C SER A 234 20.06 24.54 12.20
N ASP A 235 20.42 25.81 12.08
CA ASP A 235 19.80 26.68 11.06
C ASP A 235 19.93 26.01 9.68
N GLY A 236 18.79 25.69 9.07
CA GLY A 236 18.71 24.97 7.80
C GLY A 236 18.64 23.43 7.88
N ALA A 237 18.54 22.82 9.06
CA ALA A 237 18.37 21.36 9.21
C ALA A 237 17.12 21.02 10.07
N PRO A 238 16.10 20.33 9.51
CA PRO A 238 14.87 20.01 10.23
C PRO A 238 15.11 18.95 11.33
N PRO A 239 14.24 18.91 12.37
CA PRO A 239 14.29 17.87 13.38
C PRO A 239 13.96 16.50 12.76
N LEU A 240 14.84 15.52 12.98
CA LEU A 240 14.72 14.19 12.37
C LEU A 240 13.99 13.24 13.32
N PRO A 241 12.93 12.52 12.87
CA PRO A 241 12.07 11.74 13.75
C PRO A 241 12.82 10.60 14.48
N HIS A 242 13.87 10.08 13.87
CA HIS A 242 14.85 9.21 14.51
C HIS A 242 16.23 9.50 13.95
N ARG A 243 17.27 9.31 14.78
CA ARG A 243 18.63 9.73 14.44
C ARG A 243 19.24 8.98 13.25
N LEU A 244 18.84 7.73 13.02
CA LEU A 244 19.30 6.86 11.94
C LEU A 244 18.56 7.15 10.62
N LEU A 245 19.28 7.50 9.56
CA LEU A 245 18.73 7.93 8.26
C LEU A 245 18.93 6.91 7.14
N GLY A 246 20.02 6.14 7.18
CA GLY A 246 20.37 5.20 6.13
C GLY A 246 21.29 4.07 6.60
N ILE A 247 21.15 2.93 5.93
CA ILE A 247 22.04 1.77 6.11
C ILE A 247 22.67 1.47 4.74
N CYS A 248 23.99 1.47 4.70
CA CYS A 248 24.78 0.86 3.62
C CYS A 248 25.14 -0.54 4.09
N ASP A 249 24.81 -1.59 3.33
CA ASP A 249 25.06 -2.97 3.71
C ASP A 249 25.89 -3.71 2.64
N ILE A 250 27.20 -3.66 2.83
CA ILE A 250 28.19 -4.28 1.95
C ILE A 250 28.53 -5.72 2.34
N SER A 251 27.94 -6.28 3.41
CA SER A 251 28.09 -7.73 3.71
C SER A 251 27.28 -8.58 2.74
N ALA A 252 26.21 -8.03 2.16
CA ALA A 252 25.33 -8.67 1.19
C ALA A 252 24.66 -9.97 1.67
N ASP A 253 24.30 -10.02 2.97
CA ASP A 253 23.65 -11.15 3.64
C ASP A 253 22.15 -10.89 3.98
N PRO A 254 21.18 -11.20 3.08
CA PRO A 254 19.76 -10.99 3.37
C PRO A 254 19.28 -11.67 4.66
N GLY A 255 18.79 -10.87 5.62
CA GLY A 255 18.32 -11.31 6.94
C GLY A 255 19.41 -11.75 7.92
N GLY A 256 20.69 -11.60 7.56
CA GLY A 256 21.86 -12.05 8.31
C GLY A 256 22.20 -11.17 9.50
N SER A 257 23.24 -10.35 9.36
CA SER A 257 23.75 -9.50 10.46
C SER A 257 22.76 -8.40 10.88
N ILE A 258 22.03 -7.82 9.93
CA ILE A 258 20.95 -6.86 10.16
C ILE A 258 19.64 -7.54 9.75
N GLU A 259 18.82 -7.93 10.74
CA GLU A 259 17.72 -8.88 10.55
C GLU A 259 16.63 -8.46 9.56
N PHE A 260 16.48 -7.15 9.33
CA PHE A 260 15.43 -6.55 8.51
C PHE A 260 15.91 -6.11 7.11
N MET A 261 17.21 -6.28 6.81
CA MET A 261 17.74 -6.08 5.45
C MET A 261 17.41 -7.31 4.61
N ASN A 262 16.29 -7.27 3.88
CA ASN A 262 15.85 -8.36 3.01
C ASN A 262 16.48 -8.31 1.60
N GLU A 263 17.14 -7.21 1.26
CA GLU A 263 17.76 -6.92 -0.04
C GLU A 263 19.11 -6.21 0.21
N CYS A 264 20.12 -6.48 -0.62
CA CYS A 264 21.46 -5.91 -0.46
C CYS A 264 21.57 -4.53 -1.14
N THR A 265 22.34 -3.60 -0.58
CA THR A 265 22.67 -2.35 -1.29
C THR A 265 23.60 -2.62 -2.48
N THR A 266 23.46 -1.85 -3.56
CA THR A 266 24.23 -2.02 -4.80
C THR A 266 25.23 -0.87 -4.98
N ILE A 267 26.11 -0.93 -5.98
CA ILE A 267 27.03 0.19 -6.27
C ILE A 267 26.26 1.42 -6.77
N ASP A 268 25.19 1.21 -7.54
CA ASP A 268 24.31 2.29 -8.03
C ASP A 268 23.33 2.80 -6.96
N THR A 269 23.03 1.98 -5.95
CA THR A 269 22.18 2.30 -4.79
C THR A 269 22.89 1.93 -3.47
N PRO A 270 23.97 2.65 -3.10
CA PRO A 270 24.87 2.25 -2.01
C PRO A 270 24.28 2.43 -0.61
N PHE A 271 23.16 3.14 -0.48
CA PHE A 271 22.39 3.26 0.75
C PHE A 271 20.99 2.72 0.52
N TRP A 272 20.48 1.98 1.50
CA TRP A 272 19.05 1.74 1.64
C TRP A 272 18.44 2.94 2.39
N PRO A 273 17.67 3.82 1.70
CA PRO A 273 17.04 4.96 2.35
C PRO A 273 15.91 4.48 3.26
N VAL A 274 15.82 5.01 4.48
CA VAL A 274 14.74 4.69 5.42
C VAL A 274 13.46 5.47 5.05
N GLY A 275 12.96 5.22 3.84
CA GLY A 275 11.94 6.01 3.16
C GLY A 275 12.53 7.18 2.33
N ASN A 276 11.81 7.61 1.29
CA ASN A 276 12.05 8.91 0.64
C ASN A 276 10.73 9.51 0.12
N THR A 277 10.11 8.96 -0.94
CA THR A 277 8.78 9.41 -1.44
C THR A 277 7.69 9.35 -0.36
N GLY A 278 7.80 8.37 0.55
CA GLY A 278 6.94 8.26 1.71
C GLY A 278 7.22 9.25 2.84
N LEU A 279 8.45 9.77 2.96
CA LEU A 279 8.85 10.71 4.01
C LEU A 279 8.50 12.15 3.62
N GLU A 280 8.85 12.56 2.40
CA GLU A 280 8.45 13.82 1.77
C GLU A 280 6.93 14.06 1.88
N ALA A 281 6.13 13.00 1.67
CA ALA A 281 4.68 13.07 1.81
C ALA A 281 4.18 13.24 3.26
N LEU A 282 4.89 12.68 4.25
CA LEU A 282 4.56 12.87 5.67
C LEU A 282 4.90 14.29 6.14
N GLU A 283 6.05 14.81 5.69
CA GLU A 283 6.50 16.19 5.94
C GLU A 283 5.53 17.21 5.31
N ALA A 284 5.16 17.03 4.04
CA ALA A 284 4.19 17.89 3.35
C ALA A 284 2.79 17.88 4.00
N LEU A 285 2.37 16.74 4.55
CA LEU A 285 1.13 16.65 5.34
C LEU A 285 1.23 17.37 6.69
N GLY A 286 2.44 17.65 7.19
CA GLY A 286 2.70 18.20 8.51
C GLY A 286 2.75 17.14 9.62
N LEU A 287 2.83 15.84 9.29
CA LEU A 287 2.86 14.74 10.26
C LEU A 287 4.19 14.63 11.01
N LEU A 288 5.17 15.46 10.66
CA LEU A 288 6.51 15.52 11.26
C LEU A 288 6.80 16.90 11.91
N ASN A 289 5.79 17.78 12.00
CA ASN A 289 5.97 19.15 12.49
C ASN A 289 5.66 19.22 14.00
N ASP A 290 6.65 19.61 14.81
CA ASP A 290 6.51 19.71 16.27
C ASP A 290 5.46 20.76 16.72
N ASP A 291 5.21 21.80 15.91
CA ASP A 291 4.25 22.88 16.23
C ASP A 291 2.76 22.46 16.19
N ILE A 292 2.44 21.25 15.71
CA ILE A 292 1.06 20.84 15.43
C ILE A 292 0.45 20.07 16.61
N ILE A 293 -0.42 20.75 17.36
CA ILE A 293 -1.23 20.15 18.42
C ILE A 293 -2.33 19.26 17.82
N VAL A 294 -2.03 17.98 17.62
CA VAL A 294 -2.99 16.99 17.10
C VAL A 294 -4.02 16.59 18.18
N GLN A 295 -5.31 16.72 17.89
CA GLN A 295 -6.37 16.22 18.78
C GLN A 295 -6.38 14.68 18.79
N LYS A 296 -5.87 14.10 19.88
CA LYS A 296 -5.80 12.65 20.12
C LYS A 296 -7.19 12.01 20.23
N GLN A 297 -7.39 10.86 19.58
CA GLN A 297 -8.66 10.12 19.51
C GLN A 297 -8.51 8.64 19.94
N ASN A 298 -7.64 8.35 20.92
CA ASN A 298 -7.28 7.03 21.46
C ASN A 298 -6.59 6.06 20.47
N THR A 299 -7.10 5.87 19.26
CA THR A 299 -6.48 5.03 18.21
C THR A 299 -5.59 5.88 17.28
N PRO A 300 -4.54 5.29 16.67
CA PRO A 300 -3.77 5.96 15.62
C PRO A 300 -4.62 6.36 14.41
N ILE A 301 -5.51 5.48 13.93
CA ILE A 301 -6.30 5.74 12.72
C ILE A 301 -7.34 6.84 12.89
N ASP A 302 -8.01 6.94 14.05
CA ASP A 302 -8.99 8.00 14.30
C ASP A 302 -8.30 9.34 14.55
N THR A 303 -7.15 9.33 15.23
CA THR A 303 -6.30 10.52 15.44
C THR A 303 -5.79 11.06 14.10
N LEU A 304 -5.26 10.18 13.24
CA LEU A 304 -4.84 10.53 11.88
C LEU A 304 -6.02 11.02 11.03
N SER A 305 -7.16 10.35 11.08
CA SER A 305 -8.33 10.72 10.27
C SER A 305 -8.91 12.07 10.68
N HIS A 306 -8.85 12.42 11.98
CA HIS A 306 -9.20 13.74 12.47
C HIS A 306 -8.25 14.81 11.92
N PHE A 307 -6.94 14.59 12.01
CA PHE A 307 -5.93 15.52 11.51
C PHE A 307 -6.02 15.72 9.98
N LEU A 308 -6.05 14.63 9.20
CA LEU A 308 -6.13 14.69 7.74
C LEU A 308 -7.44 15.32 7.26
N ARG A 309 -8.55 15.20 8.01
CA ARG A 309 -9.80 15.91 7.69
C ARG A 309 -9.66 17.43 7.77
N GLN A 310 -8.82 17.96 8.65
CA GLN A 310 -8.55 19.40 8.75
C GLN A 310 -7.56 19.86 7.66
N LYS A 311 -6.55 19.04 7.37
CA LYS A 311 -5.48 19.33 6.39
C LYS A 311 -5.85 19.15 4.92
N LEU A 312 -6.80 18.26 4.61
CA LEU A 312 -7.15 17.83 3.25
C LEU A 312 -8.65 18.04 2.94
N VAL A 313 -9.20 19.15 3.43
CA VAL A 313 -10.48 19.68 2.98
C VAL A 313 -10.33 20.32 1.57
N LEU A 314 -11.44 20.56 0.88
CA LEU A 314 -11.45 21.42 -0.31
C LEU A 314 -11.72 22.86 0.16
N ASP A 315 -10.90 23.81 -0.26
CA ASP A 315 -11.02 25.21 0.14
C ASP A 315 -12.02 26.00 -0.75
N ASP A 316 -12.34 27.24 -0.38
CA ASP A 316 -13.20 28.10 -1.19
C ASP A 316 -12.59 28.35 -2.58
N GLY A 317 -13.33 27.97 -3.62
CA GLY A 317 -12.92 28.02 -5.03
C GLY A 317 -12.45 26.69 -5.61
N ASP A 318 -12.17 25.67 -4.79
CA ASP A 318 -11.70 24.36 -5.26
C ASP A 318 -12.75 23.59 -6.07
N ARG A 319 -12.27 22.56 -6.78
CA ARG A 319 -13.11 21.62 -7.52
C ARG A 319 -12.56 20.20 -7.40
N ASP A 320 -13.43 19.27 -7.02
CA ASP A 320 -13.16 17.84 -7.18
C ASP A 320 -13.27 17.42 -8.66
N VAL A 321 -12.75 16.23 -8.97
CA VAL A 321 -12.88 15.61 -10.28
C VAL A 321 -13.19 14.12 -10.14
N ILE A 322 -14.21 13.67 -10.89
CA ILE A 322 -14.55 12.26 -11.04
C ILE A 322 -14.09 11.81 -12.42
N VAL A 323 -13.18 10.84 -12.45
CA VAL A 323 -12.74 10.14 -13.66
C VAL A 323 -13.14 8.67 -13.56
N LEU A 324 -13.92 8.21 -14.54
CA LEU A 324 -14.28 6.81 -14.73
C LEU A 324 -13.88 6.38 -16.15
N ARG A 325 -13.22 5.23 -16.25
CA ARG A 325 -12.74 4.64 -17.50
C ARG A 325 -13.14 3.18 -17.59
N HIS A 326 -13.68 2.79 -18.74
CA HIS A 326 -13.80 1.40 -19.17
C HIS A 326 -13.00 1.22 -20.46
N ASP A 327 -12.16 0.18 -20.51
CA ASP A 327 -11.53 -0.30 -21.73
C ASP A 327 -11.98 -1.73 -21.96
N ILE A 328 -12.55 -1.99 -23.14
CA ILE A 328 -13.20 -3.25 -23.51
C ILE A 328 -12.51 -3.74 -24.78
N ASP A 329 -11.75 -4.83 -24.68
CA ASP A 329 -11.15 -5.52 -25.81
C ASP A 329 -12.17 -6.51 -26.40
N ILE A 330 -12.57 -6.29 -27.66
CA ILE A 330 -13.58 -7.05 -28.39
C ILE A 330 -12.89 -7.87 -29.49
N LEU A 331 -13.28 -9.13 -29.62
CA LEU A 331 -12.99 -9.98 -30.78
C LEU A 331 -14.30 -10.19 -31.55
N TRP A 332 -14.37 -9.65 -32.76
CA TRP A 332 -15.54 -9.74 -33.63
C TRP A 332 -15.59 -11.09 -34.38
N PRO A 333 -16.76 -11.54 -34.88
CA PRO A 333 -16.91 -12.84 -35.57
C PRO A 333 -16.06 -12.99 -36.84
N ASN A 334 -15.75 -11.89 -37.52
CA ASN A 334 -14.81 -11.80 -38.65
C ASN A 334 -13.32 -11.93 -38.21
N ARG A 335 -13.06 -12.19 -36.93
CA ARG A 335 -11.76 -12.20 -36.24
C ARG A 335 -11.06 -10.84 -36.08
N SER A 336 -11.67 -9.72 -36.49
CA SER A 336 -11.09 -8.41 -36.23
C SER A 336 -11.18 -8.04 -34.75
N ARG A 337 -10.26 -7.21 -34.27
CA ARG A 337 -10.11 -6.87 -32.86
C ARG A 337 -10.21 -5.36 -32.67
N GLU A 338 -11.02 -4.96 -31.70
CA GLU A 338 -11.30 -3.55 -31.39
C GLU A 338 -11.09 -3.31 -29.89
N ARG A 339 -10.60 -2.12 -29.53
CA ARG A 339 -10.74 -1.59 -28.18
C ARG A 339 -11.80 -0.50 -28.19
N LYS A 340 -12.87 -0.69 -27.41
CA LYS A 340 -13.80 0.38 -27.04
C LYS A 340 -13.38 0.98 -25.70
N SER A 341 -13.24 2.30 -25.69
CA SER A 341 -12.75 3.09 -24.56
C SER A 341 -13.79 4.12 -24.17
N ILE A 342 -14.49 3.88 -23.06
CA ILE A 342 -15.56 4.74 -22.55
C ILE A 342 -15.02 5.53 -21.37
N SER A 343 -15.04 6.86 -21.47
CA SER A 343 -14.44 7.78 -20.49
C SER A 343 -15.46 8.83 -20.02
N LEU A 344 -15.69 8.90 -18.72
CA LEU A 344 -16.46 9.96 -18.07
C LEU A 344 -15.49 10.83 -17.25
N VAL A 345 -15.53 12.14 -17.46
CA VAL A 345 -14.79 13.14 -16.67
C VAL A 345 -15.78 14.22 -16.27
N VAL A 346 -15.97 14.41 -14.97
CA VAL A 346 -16.87 15.42 -14.39
C VAL A 346 -16.09 16.24 -13.37
N TYR A 347 -16.21 17.57 -13.43
CA TYR A 347 -15.63 18.49 -12.45
C TYR A 347 -16.71 19.07 -11.55
N GLY A 348 -16.37 19.34 -10.28
CA GLY A 348 -17.20 20.13 -9.37
C GLY A 348 -17.38 21.56 -9.86
N GLN A 349 -18.41 22.23 -9.36
CA GLN A 349 -18.53 23.69 -9.48
C GLN A 349 -17.80 24.37 -8.31
N PRO A 350 -16.98 25.43 -8.54
CA PRO A 350 -16.44 26.23 -7.46
C PRO A 350 -17.57 26.75 -6.59
N ASN A 351 -17.44 26.63 -5.27
CA ASN A 351 -18.43 27.04 -4.27
C ASN A 351 -19.84 26.47 -4.54
N GLY A 352 -19.91 25.28 -5.14
CA GLY A 352 -21.15 24.63 -5.57
C GLY A 352 -21.15 23.12 -5.38
N THR A 353 -21.96 22.41 -6.15
CA THR A 353 -22.07 20.95 -6.03
C THR A 353 -20.86 20.25 -6.66
N THR A 354 -20.22 19.38 -5.87
CA THR A 354 -19.08 18.56 -6.26
C THR A 354 -19.45 17.53 -7.33
N ALA A 355 -18.48 17.12 -8.14
CA ALA A 355 -18.65 16.04 -9.10
C ALA A 355 -19.04 14.73 -8.41
N MET A 356 -18.50 14.44 -7.23
CA MET A 356 -18.94 13.31 -6.39
C MET A 356 -20.43 13.43 -6.00
N ALA A 357 -20.87 14.59 -5.46
CA ALA A 357 -22.26 14.78 -5.07
C ALA A 357 -23.22 14.64 -6.27
N LYS A 358 -22.85 15.18 -7.44
CA LYS A 358 -23.62 15.02 -8.68
C LYS A 358 -23.68 13.57 -9.17
N THR A 359 -22.52 12.92 -9.32
CA THR A 359 -22.42 11.58 -9.91
C THR A 359 -22.89 10.45 -8.99
N VAL A 360 -23.11 10.72 -7.70
CA VAL A 360 -23.78 9.78 -6.76
C VAL A 360 -25.25 10.17 -6.51
N GLY A 361 -25.53 11.46 -6.29
CA GLY A 361 -26.85 11.95 -5.93
C GLY A 361 -27.86 11.93 -7.08
N LEU A 362 -27.47 12.34 -8.28
CA LEU A 362 -28.39 12.39 -9.42
C LEU A 362 -28.86 10.99 -9.87
N PRO A 363 -28.00 9.95 -9.99
CA PRO A 363 -28.48 8.60 -10.27
C PRO A 363 -29.45 8.08 -9.19
N ALA A 364 -29.21 8.39 -7.91
CA ALA A 364 -30.10 7.99 -6.83
C ALA A 364 -31.46 8.69 -6.87
N ALA A 365 -31.47 10.02 -7.10
CA ALA A 365 -32.70 10.80 -7.26
C ALA A 365 -33.51 10.38 -8.50
N ILE A 366 -32.83 10.15 -9.63
CA ILE A 366 -33.45 9.65 -10.87
C ILE A 366 -34.06 8.26 -10.65
N ALA A 367 -33.32 7.33 -10.02
CA ALA A 367 -33.84 5.99 -9.72
C ALA A 367 -35.03 6.01 -8.75
N ALA A 368 -34.97 6.84 -7.70
CA ALA A 368 -36.08 7.04 -6.78
C ALA A 368 -37.33 7.58 -7.50
N LYS A 369 -37.15 8.56 -8.40
CA LYS A 369 -38.22 9.08 -9.24
C LYS A 369 -38.81 8.01 -10.17
N MET A 370 -37.98 7.20 -10.84
CA MET A 370 -38.43 6.09 -11.69
C MET A 370 -39.19 5.00 -10.91
N ILE A 371 -38.92 4.81 -9.62
CA ILE A 371 -39.69 3.90 -8.75
C ILE A 371 -41.06 4.52 -8.40
N LEU A 372 -41.09 5.81 -8.06
CA LEU A 372 -42.33 6.54 -7.72
C LEU A 372 -43.27 6.72 -8.92
N GLU A 373 -42.72 6.95 -10.12
CA GLU A 373 -43.45 7.06 -11.40
C GLU A 373 -43.89 5.69 -11.97
N GLY A 374 -43.52 4.57 -11.31
CA GLY A 374 -43.94 3.23 -11.72
C GLY A 374 -43.22 2.66 -12.95
N GLU A 375 -42.08 3.25 -13.36
CA GLU A 375 -41.22 2.70 -14.41
C GLU A 375 -40.48 1.44 -13.91
N ILE A 376 -39.93 1.49 -12.70
CA ILE A 376 -39.23 0.35 -12.09
C ILE A 376 -40.24 -0.46 -11.26
N GLN A 377 -40.89 -1.43 -11.92
CA GLN A 377 -41.95 -2.23 -11.31
C GLN A 377 -41.44 -3.45 -10.54
N THR A 378 -40.28 -3.99 -10.93
CA THR A 378 -39.61 -5.17 -10.35
C THR A 378 -39.44 -5.03 -8.83
N LYS A 379 -39.83 -6.07 -8.07
CA LYS A 379 -39.79 -6.08 -6.60
C LYS A 379 -38.58 -6.86 -6.07
N GLY A 380 -38.17 -6.55 -4.84
CA GLY A 380 -36.99 -7.15 -4.19
C GLY A 380 -35.72 -6.31 -4.37
N MET A 381 -34.55 -6.95 -4.23
CA MET A 381 -33.24 -6.29 -4.38
C MET A 381 -32.85 -6.19 -5.87
N VAL A 382 -33.23 -5.08 -6.51
CA VAL A 382 -32.94 -4.82 -7.93
C VAL A 382 -31.58 -4.13 -8.09
N LEU A 383 -30.82 -4.53 -9.11
CA LEU A 383 -29.58 -3.86 -9.54
C LEU A 383 -29.77 -3.23 -10.93
N PRO A 384 -29.13 -2.09 -11.25
CA PRO A 384 -29.29 -1.39 -12.53
C PRO A 384 -28.49 -2.05 -13.66
N LEU A 385 -28.81 -3.31 -13.94
CA LEU A 385 -28.16 -4.16 -14.94
C LEU A 385 -29.06 -4.46 -16.15
N THR A 386 -30.37 -4.33 -16.00
CA THR A 386 -31.34 -4.61 -17.05
C THR A 386 -31.62 -3.36 -17.91
N PRO A 387 -31.84 -3.49 -19.23
CA PRO A 387 -31.92 -2.33 -20.14
C PRO A 387 -33.06 -1.35 -19.85
N ASP A 388 -34.17 -1.86 -19.31
CA ASP A 388 -35.32 -1.10 -18.80
C ASP A 388 -34.95 -0.15 -17.65
N VAL A 389 -34.02 -0.55 -16.77
CA VAL A 389 -33.54 0.32 -15.69
C VAL A 389 -32.44 1.26 -16.17
N TYR A 390 -31.39 0.75 -16.83
CA TYR A 390 -30.21 1.58 -17.09
C TYR A 390 -30.39 2.54 -18.27
N ARG A 391 -31.21 2.24 -19.29
CA ARG A 391 -31.34 3.13 -20.47
C ARG A 391 -32.07 4.45 -20.15
N PRO A 392 -33.23 4.47 -19.48
CA PRO A 392 -33.87 5.72 -19.10
C PRO A 392 -33.04 6.51 -18.08
N LEU A 393 -32.37 5.82 -17.16
CA LEU A 393 -31.48 6.43 -16.17
C LEU A 393 -30.28 7.13 -16.83
N LEU A 394 -29.61 6.49 -17.79
CA LEU A 394 -28.53 7.12 -18.58
C LEU A 394 -29.02 8.28 -19.46
N LEU A 395 -30.24 8.18 -20.01
CA LEU A 395 -30.85 9.27 -20.79
C LEU A 395 -31.13 10.51 -19.92
N ARG A 396 -31.66 10.31 -18.70
CA ARG A 396 -31.90 11.37 -17.72
C ARG A 396 -30.59 11.97 -17.21
N LEU A 397 -29.58 11.14 -16.90
CA LEU A 397 -28.23 11.64 -16.55
C LEU A 397 -27.57 12.47 -17.66
N LYS A 398 -27.81 12.13 -18.93
CA LYS A 398 -27.34 12.93 -20.07
C LYS A 398 -28.02 14.30 -20.17
N GLN A 399 -29.27 14.44 -19.71
CA GLN A 399 -29.95 15.73 -19.60
C GLN A 399 -29.33 16.59 -18.48
N GLU A 400 -28.94 15.97 -17.36
CA GLU A 400 -28.15 16.58 -16.27
C GLU A 400 -26.65 16.80 -16.62
N GLY A 401 -26.26 16.67 -17.89
CA GLY A 401 -24.89 16.89 -18.37
C GLY A 401 -23.87 15.79 -18.01
N ILE A 402 -24.27 14.70 -17.34
CA ILE A 402 -23.39 13.57 -17.02
C ILE A 402 -23.30 12.65 -18.25
N VAL A 403 -22.25 12.86 -19.06
CA VAL A 403 -22.07 12.16 -20.35
C VAL A 403 -20.68 11.55 -20.46
N ALA A 404 -20.63 10.23 -20.64
CA ALA A 404 -19.41 9.52 -21.03
C ALA A 404 -19.15 9.65 -22.53
N ARG A 405 -17.88 9.76 -22.93
CA ARG A 405 -17.42 9.76 -24.32
C ARG A 405 -16.86 8.39 -24.68
N GLU A 406 -17.23 7.86 -25.85
CA GLU A 406 -16.74 6.59 -26.38
C GLU A 406 -15.75 6.83 -27.52
N HIS A 407 -14.64 6.09 -27.52
CA HIS A 407 -13.67 6.04 -28.61
C HIS A 407 -13.39 4.58 -28.99
N SER A 408 -13.35 4.30 -30.29
CA SER A 408 -13.03 2.99 -30.85
C SER A 408 -11.64 3.00 -31.49
N PHE A 409 -10.84 1.96 -31.23
CA PHE A 409 -9.51 1.77 -31.81
C PHE A 409 -9.38 0.36 -32.40
N SER A 410 -8.83 0.23 -33.61
CA SER A 410 -8.40 -1.09 -34.11
C SER A 410 -7.24 -1.63 -33.27
N LEU A 411 -7.31 -2.90 -32.89
CA LEU A 411 -6.20 -3.66 -32.31
C LEU A 411 -5.51 -4.57 -33.33
N ASP A 412 -6.07 -4.65 -34.54
CA ASP A 412 -5.37 -5.20 -35.69
C ASP A 412 -4.43 -4.14 -36.26
N LYS A 413 -3.15 -4.49 -36.29
CA LYS A 413 -2.11 -3.70 -36.94
C LYS A 413 -1.96 -4.15 -38.40
N ASN A 414 -1.39 -3.24 -39.21
CA ASN A 414 -0.54 -3.61 -40.34
C ASN A 414 0.71 -4.38 -39.86
#